data_AF-A0A238UQW1-F1
#
_entry.id   AF-A0A238UQW1-F1
#
_cell.length_a   1.000
_cell.length_b   1.000
_cell.length_c   1.000
_cell.angle_alpha   90.00
_cell.angle_beta   90.00
_cell.angle_gamma   90.00
#
_symmetry.space_group_name_H-M   'P 1'
#
loop_
_entity.id
_entity.type
_entity.pdbx_description
1 polymer ?
#
loop_
_entity_poly.entity_id
_entity_poly.type
_entity_poly.pdbx_seq_one_letter_code
_entity_poly.pdbx_strand_id
1 'polypeptide(L)'
;MTSPTTDLRAELEADFGRARERLVEARRRQQVKDTPRHRAAVADCRAGIDMVLDLYLTVVAAPAELPAAPAAPPRSSGPVATAALRPACGAAPGAA
;
A
#
# COMPACT_ATOMS: atom_id res chain seq x y z
N MET A 1 -2.59 -31.49 19.34
CA MET A 1 -3.04 -30.21 19.90
C MET A 1 -2.28 -29.12 19.15
N THR A 2 -2.94 -28.37 18.27
CA THR A 2 -2.34 -27.19 17.63
C THR A 2 -2.21 -26.07 18.68
N SER A 3 -1.17 -25.25 18.54
CA SER A 3 -0.96 -24.09 19.41
C SER A 3 -1.94 -22.98 19.01
N PRO A 4 -2.45 -22.17 19.96
CA PRO A 4 -3.31 -21.03 19.65
C PRO A 4 -2.71 -20.09 18.59
N THR A 5 -1.37 -19.95 18.53
CA THR A 5 -0.69 -19.17 17.49
C THR A 5 -0.82 -19.79 16.10
N THR A 6 -0.82 -21.12 16.01
CA THR A 6 -1.01 -21.86 14.75
C THR A 6 -2.43 -21.71 14.23
N ASP A 7 -3.42 -21.77 15.13
CA ASP A 7 -4.83 -21.61 14.77
C ASP A 7 -5.12 -20.18 14.29
N LEU A 8 -4.62 -19.17 15.02
CA LEU A 8 -4.74 -17.77 14.61
C LEU A 8 -4.07 -17.48 13.26
N ARG A 9 -2.90 -18.09 12.99
CA ARG A 9 -2.23 -17.96 11.69
C ARG A 9 -3.11 -18.50 10.55
N ALA A 10 -3.71 -19.67 10.72
CA ALA A 10 -4.58 -20.26 9.71
C ALA A 10 -5.82 -19.38 9.43
N GLU A 11 -6.39 -18.76 10.46
CA GLU A 11 -7.49 -17.80 10.31
C GLU A 11 -7.07 -16.58 9.49
N LEU A 12 -5.89 -16.00 9.76
CA LEU A 12 -5.36 -14.86 9.03
C LEU A 12 -5.06 -15.20 7.57
N GLU A 13 -4.55 -16.39 7.29
CA GLU A 13 -4.35 -16.88 5.91
C GLU A 13 -5.68 -16.99 5.17
N ALA A 14 -6.74 -17.47 5.84
CA ALA A 14 -8.08 -17.54 5.25
C ALA A 14 -8.69 -16.14 5.03
N ASP A 15 -8.51 -15.21 5.96
CA ASP A 15 -8.94 -13.80 5.82
C ASP A 15 -8.22 -13.09 4.69
N PHE A 16 -6.93 -13.32 4.54
CA PHE A 16 -6.15 -12.79 3.42
C PHE A 16 -6.68 -13.31 2.08
N GLY A 17 -7.01 -14.60 2.00
CA GLY A 17 -7.67 -15.20 0.83
C GLY A 17 -8.98 -14.48 0.47
N ARG A 18 -9.88 -14.31 1.45
CA ARG A 18 -11.16 -13.59 1.28
C ARG A 18 -10.96 -12.13 0.86
N ALA A 19 -9.99 -11.43 1.45
CA ALA A 19 -9.69 -10.04 1.12
C ALA A 19 -9.17 -9.89 -0.32
N ARG A 20 -8.34 -10.84 -0.78
CA ARG A 20 -7.86 -10.89 -2.16
C ARG A 20 -8.98 -11.11 -3.17
N GLU A 21 -9.90 -12.04 -2.90
CA GLU A 21 -11.06 -12.28 -3.77
C GLU A 21 -11.91 -11.01 -3.93
N ARG A 22 -12.18 -10.31 -2.82
CA ARG A 22 -12.89 -9.03 -2.83
C ARG A 22 -12.17 -7.97 -3.66
N LEU A 23 -10.84 -7.86 -3.53
CA LEU A 23 -10.04 -6.93 -4.33
C LEU A 23 -10.09 -7.25 -5.83
N VAL A 24 -10.00 -8.53 -6.21
CA VAL A 24 -10.10 -8.96 -7.62
C VAL A 24 -11.46 -8.57 -8.20
N GLU A 25 -12.55 -8.84 -7.48
CA GLU A 25 -13.89 -8.48 -7.91
C GLU A 25 -14.09 -6.96 -7.99
N ALA A 26 -13.58 -6.20 -7.02
CA ALA A 26 -13.63 -4.73 -7.06
C ALA A 26 -12.86 -4.16 -8.27
N ARG A 27 -11.68 -4.72 -8.58
CA ARG A 27 -10.91 -4.34 -9.77
C ARG A 27 -11.63 -4.69 -11.06
N ARG A 28 -12.28 -5.86 -11.13
CA ARG A 28 -13.09 -6.25 -12.29
C ARG A 28 -14.20 -5.23 -12.54
N ARG A 29 -14.92 -4.82 -11.49
CA ARG A 29 -15.97 -3.79 -11.60
C ARG A 29 -15.42 -2.44 -12.03
N GLN A 30 -14.25 -2.04 -11.52
CA GLN A 30 -13.56 -0.82 -11.95
C GLN A 30 -13.17 -0.87 -13.43
N GLN A 31 -12.68 -2.02 -13.92
CA GLN A 31 -12.32 -2.20 -15.33
C GLN A 31 -13.52 -2.14 -16.26
N VAL A 32 -14.67 -2.67 -15.84
CA VAL A 32 -15.93 -2.55 -16.60
C VAL A 32 -16.37 -1.09 -16.67
N LYS A 33 -16.29 -0.36 -15.55
CA LYS A 33 -16.61 1.07 -15.50
C LYS A 33 -15.84 1.75 -14.39
N ASP A 34 -14.96 2.68 -14.71
CA ASP A 34 -14.27 3.45 -13.68
C ASP A 34 -15.21 4.53 -13.13
N THR A 35 -15.66 4.33 -11.90
CA THR A 35 -16.46 5.31 -11.15
C THR A 35 -15.79 5.62 -9.81
N PRO A 36 -16.03 6.80 -9.22
CA PRO A 36 -15.54 7.10 -7.88
C PRO A 36 -15.89 6.02 -6.84
N ARG A 37 -17.09 5.44 -6.95
CA ARG A 37 -17.54 4.32 -6.11
C ARG A 37 -16.67 3.07 -6.29
N HIS A 38 -16.31 2.71 -7.52
CA HIS A 38 -15.46 1.54 -7.76
C HIS A 38 -14.02 1.77 -7.30
N ARG A 39 -13.50 3.00 -7.45
CA ARG A 39 -12.18 3.37 -6.90
C ARG A 39 -12.16 3.29 -5.37
N ALA A 40 -13.21 3.78 -4.72
CA ALA A 40 -13.38 3.65 -3.26
C ALA A 40 -13.41 2.18 -2.83
N ALA A 41 -14.22 1.35 -3.50
CA ALA A 41 -14.27 -0.09 -3.19
C ALA A 41 -12.91 -0.78 -3.33
N VAL A 42 -12.10 -0.42 -4.33
CA VAL A 42 -10.72 -0.93 -4.48
C VAL A 42 -9.82 -0.44 -3.35
N ALA A 43 -9.93 0.82 -2.93
CA ALA A 43 -9.19 1.37 -1.80
C ALA A 43 -9.55 0.66 -0.49
N ASP A 44 -10.84 0.45 -0.22
CA ASP A 44 -11.33 -0.26 0.97
C ASP A 44 -10.82 -1.70 1.00
N CYS A 45 -10.82 -2.39 -0.15
CA CYS A 45 -10.26 -3.74 -0.24
C CYS A 45 -8.76 -3.78 0.05
N ARG A 46 -7.99 -2.76 -0.39
CA ARG A 46 -6.56 -2.67 -0.09
C ARG A 46 -6.32 -2.42 1.39
N ALA A 47 -7.04 -1.49 2.00
CA ALA A 47 -6.97 -1.23 3.44
C ALA A 47 -7.29 -2.49 4.28
N GLY A 48 -8.27 -3.29 3.85
CA GLY A 48 -8.57 -4.56 4.49
C GLY A 48 -7.44 -5.59 4.38
N ILE A 49 -6.74 -5.65 3.23
CA ILE A 49 -5.56 -6.49 3.06
C ILE A 49 -4.42 -6.02 3.97
N ASP A 50 -4.16 -4.72 4.00
CA ASP A 50 -3.09 -4.13 4.83
C ASP A 50 -3.32 -4.46 6.31
N MET A 51 -4.56 -4.33 6.80
CA MET A 51 -4.93 -4.71 8.17
C MET A 51 -4.66 -6.19 8.49
N VAL A 52 -4.97 -7.10 7.56
CA VAL A 52 -4.68 -8.54 7.75
C VAL A 52 -3.19 -8.80 7.78
N LEU A 53 -2.41 -8.12 6.93
CA LEU A 53 -0.96 -8.24 6.91
C LEU A 53 -0.33 -7.70 8.20
N ASP A 54 -0.79 -6.55 8.71
CA ASP A 54 -0.33 -5.98 9.97
C ASP A 54 -0.59 -6.94 11.15
N LEU A 55 -1.77 -7.57 11.18
CA LEU A 55 -2.11 -8.56 12.19
C LEU A 55 -1.28 -9.84 12.05
N TYR A 56 -1.07 -10.33 10.83
CA TYR A 56 -0.19 -11.47 10.56
C TYR A 56 1.25 -11.20 11.02
N LEU A 57 1.78 -10.02 10.73
CA LEU A 57 3.10 -9.61 11.19
C LEU A 57 3.16 -9.51 12.71
N THR A 58 2.10 -9.06 13.38
CA THR A 58 2.04 -9.06 14.85
C THR A 58 2.12 -10.47 15.44
N VAL A 59 1.47 -11.44 14.80
CA VAL A 59 1.46 -12.84 15.24
C VAL A 59 2.78 -13.55 14.96
N VAL A 60 3.45 -13.23 13.84
CA VAL A 60 4.73 -13.83 13.45
C VAL A 60 5.94 -13.14 14.10
N ALA A 61 5.87 -11.85 14.41
CA ALA A 61 6.99 -11.07 14.95
C ALA A 61 7.23 -11.26 16.47
N ALA A 62 6.36 -12.00 17.18
CA ALA A 62 6.59 -12.37 18.57
C ALA A 62 7.20 -13.80 18.62
N PRO A 63 8.48 -14.03 19.03
CA PRO A 63 9.35 -13.20 19.88
C PRO A 63 10.78 -13.02 19.33
N ALA A 64 11.16 -11.78 19.01
CA ALA A 64 12.51 -11.31 19.26
C ALA A 64 12.38 -9.84 19.63
N GLU A 65 12.79 -9.49 20.85
CA GLU A 65 13.11 -8.11 21.18
C GLU A 65 14.01 -7.58 20.07
N LEU A 66 13.49 -6.65 19.26
CA LEU A 66 14.33 -5.85 18.39
C LEU A 66 15.25 -5.05 19.32
N PRO A 67 16.57 -5.32 19.37
CA PRO A 67 17.46 -4.42 20.08
C PRO A 67 17.30 -3.06 19.41
N ALA A 68 17.05 -2.03 20.22
CA ALA A 68 16.99 -0.64 19.78
C ALA A 68 18.15 -0.39 18.81
N ALA A 69 17.84 -0.25 17.53
CA ALA A 69 18.83 0.03 16.51
C ALA A 69 19.56 1.32 16.96
N PRO A 70 20.90 1.32 17.11
CA PRO A 70 21.60 2.55 17.41
C PRO A 70 21.34 3.51 16.26
N ALA A 71 20.94 4.73 16.63
CA ALA A 71 20.61 5.83 15.74
C ALA A 71 21.54 5.83 14.51
N ALA A 72 20.95 5.67 13.32
CA ALA A 72 21.66 5.91 12.08
C ALA A 72 22.25 7.33 12.11
N PRO A 73 23.51 7.55 11.69
CA PRO A 73 24.05 8.89 11.61
C PRO A 73 23.23 9.73 10.62
N PRO A 74 23.10 11.05 10.83
CA PRO A 74 22.33 11.90 9.94
C PRO A 74 22.94 11.79 8.55
N ARG A 75 22.15 11.26 7.61
CA ARG A 75 22.49 11.32 6.19
C ARG A 75 22.56 12.80 5.83
N SER A 76 23.79 13.27 5.61
CA SER A 76 24.12 14.57 5.05
C SER A 76 23.16 14.88 3.89
N SER A 77 22.18 15.74 4.17
CA SER A 77 21.33 16.36 3.16
C SER A 77 22.22 17.35 2.42
N GLY A 78 22.81 16.91 1.32
CA GLY A 78 23.39 17.82 0.33
C GLY A 78 22.27 18.70 -0.24
N PRO A 79 22.55 19.95 -0.60
CA PRO A 79 21.53 20.85 -1.10
C PRO A 79 20.96 20.30 -2.40
N VAL A 80 19.64 20.10 -2.43
CA VAL A 80 18.89 19.93 -3.67
C VAL A 80 19.13 21.20 -4.50
N ALA A 81 19.95 21.08 -5.53
CA ALA A 81 20.12 22.11 -6.53
C ALA A 81 18.75 22.37 -7.16
N THR A 82 18.12 23.45 -6.73
CA THR A 82 16.84 23.92 -7.25
C THR A 82 17.15 24.57 -8.59
N ALA A 83 17.20 23.77 -9.65
CA ALA A 83 17.24 24.30 -11.01
C ALA A 83 15.83 24.78 -11.39
N ALA A 84 15.51 26.01 -10.98
CA ALA A 84 14.38 26.76 -11.49
C ALA A 84 14.82 27.48 -12.78
N LEU A 85 14.28 27.11 -13.94
CA LEU A 85 14.23 27.90 -15.19
C LEU A 85 13.62 27.00 -16.29
N ARG A 86 12.57 27.31 -17.05
CA ARG A 86 11.50 28.32 -17.18
C ARG A 86 10.52 27.69 -18.20
N PRO A 87 9.21 27.97 -18.19
CA PRO A 87 8.31 27.47 -19.21
C PRO A 87 8.40 28.34 -20.47
N ALA A 88 8.55 27.71 -21.63
CA ALA A 88 8.28 28.35 -22.92
C ALA A 88 6.95 27.81 -23.46
N CYS A 89 5.85 28.39 -22.97
CA CYS A 89 4.62 28.45 -23.75
C CYS A 89 4.82 29.50 -24.84
N GLY A 90 4.96 29.06 -26.09
CA GLY A 90 4.86 29.89 -27.28
C GLY A 90 3.85 29.25 -28.22
N ALA A 91 2.59 29.63 -28.04
CA ALA A 91 1.48 29.22 -28.89
C ALA A 91 1.65 29.80 -30.31
N ALA A 92 1.28 28.99 -31.30
CA ALA A 92 1.04 29.44 -32.67
C ALA A 92 -0.18 30.36 -32.74
N PRO A 93 -0.17 31.31 -33.67
CA PRO A 93 -1.32 31.60 -34.53
C PRO A 93 -0.89 31.28 -35.98
N GLY A 94 -1.71 30.70 -36.85
CA GLY A 94 -3.09 31.04 -37.18
C GLY A 94 -3.11 31.22 -38.70
N ALA A 95 -3.96 30.47 -39.38
CA ALA A 95 -4.05 30.39 -40.84
C ALA A 95 -4.63 31.66 -41.48
N ALA A 96 -4.17 31.98 -42.69
CA ALA A 96 -4.95 32.52 -43.81
C ALA A 96 -4.17 32.29 -45.11
#